data_AF-A0A950FGX9-F1
#
_entry.id   AF-A0A950FGX9-F1
#
_cell.length_a   1.000
_cell.length_b   1.000
_cell.length_c   1.000
_cell.angle_alpha   90.00
_cell.angle_beta   90.00
_cell.angle_gamma   90.00
#
_symmetry.space_group_name_H-M   'P 1'
#
loop_
_entity.id
_entity.type
_entity.pdbx_description
1 polymer ?
#
loop_
_entity_poly.entity_id
_entity_poly.type
_entity_poly.pdbx_seq_one_letter_code
_entity_poly.pdbx_strand_id
1 'polypeptide(L)'
;MVAELISDDSTLAEKERQRPLKRLVAKRKAPLLSIDEAACFLRTSKGTLKELDFIGRGIGFFLGAVLLNTLVCVEPGGAQCGPGTPGSGNTACGTGALANNTWGTDDSAFGFDALYSNTGNVYDTEGNSNTAIGDTALRDNTSGLANTASGGGALISNTAGSYNAASGFAALTFNTTGSYNTASGFDALVGNTTGNDNTATGYYAMGFGTTMGSGITTGAYNTATGAYALADDTTGSNNIATGAGAAQNNTTGSGNLAEGGQTLYSNRVGSSNTALGGGALKNSTSSNNIAVGFKAGWNITTRSNNIDIGSMGAASDANTVRIGAQGMQTATFIAGVSGILSGGSEATELAVNRTTGQVGVIPSSARFKRDIHDMGGASAGLMRLRPVSFRYKDDPSGTLQYGLIAEEVARVYPEMVIRGTDGKVESVRYLELTGLLLNELQKQATKVAAQQREIDELKQKDASINALSERLAVLEQQARTAIPQGLRLLASK
;
A
#
# COMPACT_ATOMS: atom_id res chain seq x y z
N MET A 1 20.51 10.84 -37.80
CA MET A 1 19.49 10.60 -38.84
C MET A 1 18.14 10.81 -38.15
N VAL A 2 17.57 12.00 -37.98
CA VAL A 2 17.39 13.18 -38.85
C VAL A 2 16.81 12.83 -40.22
N ALA A 3 15.49 13.01 -40.34
CA ALA A 3 14.83 13.60 -41.49
C ALA A 3 13.51 14.24 -41.01
N GLU A 4 13.54 15.57 -40.90
CA GLU A 4 12.41 16.50 -40.76
C GLU A 4 11.68 16.70 -42.10
N LEU A 5 10.42 17.17 -42.03
CA LEU A 5 9.78 18.22 -42.86
C LEU A 5 8.31 18.32 -42.37
N ILE A 6 7.94 19.23 -41.46
CA ILE A 6 7.66 20.67 -41.59
C ILE A 6 6.52 21.00 -42.56
N SER A 7 5.35 21.34 -42.00
CA SER A 7 4.60 22.61 -42.18
C SER A 7 3.29 22.50 -41.36
N ASP A 8 3.11 23.21 -40.23
CA ASP A 8 2.68 24.62 -40.09
C ASP A 8 1.47 24.97 -41.01
N ASP A 9 0.40 25.64 -40.61
CA ASP A 9 0.06 26.37 -39.37
C ASP A 9 -1.44 26.80 -39.44
N SER A 10 -2.01 27.04 -38.25
CA SER A 10 -3.00 28.05 -37.84
C SER A 10 -4.30 28.45 -38.59
N THR A 11 -5.25 28.88 -37.73
CA THR A 11 -6.42 29.80 -37.90
C THR A 11 -7.72 29.19 -38.47
N LEU A 12 -8.86 29.15 -37.77
CA LEU A 12 -9.63 30.11 -36.97
C LEU A 12 -10.23 31.26 -37.80
N ALA A 13 -11.57 31.26 -37.81
CA ALA A 13 -12.50 32.30 -38.26
C ALA A 13 -12.82 32.46 -39.76
N GLU A 14 -14.09 32.84 -39.98
CA GLU A 14 -14.59 33.61 -41.12
C GLU A 14 -15.25 32.84 -42.28
N LYS A 15 -16.58 32.64 -42.16
CA LYS A 15 -17.48 32.65 -43.34
C LYS A 15 -18.93 32.99 -42.99
N GLU A 16 -19.14 34.26 -42.61
CA GLU A 16 -20.38 34.96 -42.94
C GLU A 16 -20.29 35.54 -44.37
N ARG A 17 -21.47 35.81 -44.94
CA ARG A 17 -21.78 36.42 -46.26
C ARG A 17 -21.84 35.44 -47.43
N GLN A 18 -23.07 35.10 -47.83
CA GLN A 18 -23.71 35.75 -48.97
C GLN A 18 -25.21 35.38 -49.05
N ARG A 19 -26.09 36.38 -48.91
CA ARG A 19 -27.44 36.39 -49.50
C ARG A 19 -27.35 37.04 -50.88
N PRO A 20 -28.30 36.74 -51.79
CA PRO A 20 -29.05 37.84 -52.38
C PRO A 20 -30.56 37.65 -52.31
N LEU A 21 -31.24 38.76 -51.99
CA LEU A 21 -32.68 38.95 -52.10
C LEU A 21 -33.14 38.94 -53.56
N LYS A 22 -34.28 38.31 -53.84
CA LYS A 22 -35.35 38.90 -54.67
C LYS A 22 -36.73 38.54 -54.09
N ARG A 23 -37.52 39.60 -53.87
CA ARG A 23 -38.92 39.64 -53.38
C ARG A 23 -39.90 39.19 -54.49
N LEU A 24 -41.03 38.58 -54.13
CA LEU A 24 -42.35 39.25 -54.12
C LEU A 24 -43.48 38.32 -53.61
N VAL A 25 -44.13 38.78 -52.53
CA VAL A 25 -45.60 38.85 -52.32
C VAL A 25 -46.43 37.56 -52.40
N ALA A 26 -46.82 37.04 -51.24
CA ALA A 26 -48.14 36.44 -51.02
C ALA A 26 -48.62 36.71 -49.58
N LYS A 27 -49.84 37.22 -49.49
CA LYS A 27 -50.54 37.73 -48.29
C LYS A 27 -50.64 36.66 -47.18
N ARG A 28 -50.15 36.97 -45.96
CA ARG A 28 -50.53 36.27 -44.73
C ARG A 28 -51.96 36.66 -44.35
N LYS A 29 -52.89 35.71 -44.43
CA LYS A 29 -54.12 35.68 -43.63
C LYS A 29 -53.77 35.03 -42.29
N ALA A 30 -54.01 35.74 -41.20
CA ALA A 30 -54.07 35.17 -39.86
C ALA A 30 -55.34 34.31 -39.71
N PRO A 31 -55.32 33.21 -38.95
CA PRO A 31 -56.51 32.68 -38.32
C PRO A 31 -56.48 32.91 -36.80
N LEU A 32 -57.40 33.77 -36.36
CA LEU A 32 -58.32 33.57 -35.23
C LEU A 32 -57.79 32.88 -33.98
N LEU A 33 -57.53 33.69 -32.94
CA LEU A 33 -57.72 33.29 -31.54
C LEU A 33 -59.16 32.79 -31.38
N SER A 34 -59.33 31.54 -30.92
CA SER A 34 -60.61 31.05 -30.42
C SER A 34 -60.82 31.49 -28.97
N ILE A 35 -62.05 31.94 -28.73
CA ILE A 35 -62.67 32.25 -27.44
C ILE A 35 -62.45 31.10 -26.45
N ASP A 36 -61.61 31.30 -25.42
CA ASP A 36 -61.70 30.64 -24.09
C ASP A 36 -60.69 31.19 -23.05
N GLU A 37 -60.31 32.48 -23.12
CA GLU A 37 -59.42 33.13 -22.13
C GLU A 37 -60.05 34.38 -21.49
N ALA A 38 -61.32 34.30 -21.05
CA ALA A 38 -61.91 35.39 -20.26
C ALA A 38 -63.05 34.92 -19.33
N ALA A 39 -62.72 34.20 -18.25
CA ALA A 39 -63.65 34.04 -17.13
C ALA A 39 -62.98 33.63 -15.80
N CYS A 40 -62.13 34.49 -15.21
CA CYS A 40 -61.99 34.53 -13.75
C CYS A 40 -61.33 35.83 -13.29
N PHE A 41 -61.94 37.00 -13.50
CA PHE A 41 -61.62 38.20 -12.70
C PHE A 41 -62.81 39.18 -12.72
N LEU A 42 -63.30 39.51 -11.51
CA LEU A 42 -64.19 40.63 -11.12
C LEU A 42 -65.71 40.50 -11.36
N ARG A 43 -66.46 40.29 -10.26
CA ARG A 43 -67.42 41.29 -9.75
C ARG A 43 -68.00 40.91 -8.37
N THR A 44 -67.54 41.61 -7.33
CA THR A 44 -68.36 41.98 -6.18
C THR A 44 -68.93 43.37 -6.45
N SER A 45 -70.24 43.49 -6.67
CA SER A 45 -70.93 44.79 -6.61
C SER A 45 -72.45 44.61 -6.58
N LYS A 46 -73.01 45.06 -5.45
CA LYS A 46 -74.42 45.23 -5.06
C LYS A 46 -75.41 45.63 -6.18
N GLY A 47 -76.64 45.12 -6.03
CA GLY A 47 -77.87 45.92 -6.16
C GLY A 47 -78.85 45.49 -7.25
N THR A 48 -79.94 44.82 -6.88
CA THR A 48 -81.31 45.35 -6.89
C THR A 48 -82.33 44.26 -6.53
N LEU A 49 -83.06 44.51 -5.43
CA LEU A 49 -84.31 43.85 -5.08
C LEU A 49 -85.42 44.36 -6.01
N LYS A 50 -86.25 43.46 -6.53
CA LYS A 50 -87.69 43.68 -6.75
C LYS A 50 -88.43 42.36 -7.02
N GLU A 51 -89.31 42.04 -6.06
CA GLU A 51 -90.59 41.34 -6.12
C GLU A 51 -90.87 40.30 -7.22
N LEU A 52 -91.16 39.07 -6.78
CA LEU A 52 -92.44 38.45 -7.10
C LEU A 52 -92.93 37.62 -5.90
N ASP A 53 -94.15 37.91 -5.50
CA ASP A 53 -94.82 37.46 -4.29
C ASP A 53 -95.72 36.24 -4.57
N PHE A 54 -96.03 35.46 -3.52
CA PHE A 54 -97.13 34.46 -3.40
C PHE A 54 -96.99 33.12 -4.17
N ILE A 55 -97.10 31.89 -3.62
CA ILE A 55 -97.82 31.35 -2.44
C ILE A 55 -97.00 30.20 -1.81
N GLY A 56 -96.87 30.22 -0.49
CA GLY A 56 -96.39 29.08 0.30
C GLY A 56 -97.51 28.15 0.76
N ARG A 57 -97.24 26.85 0.75
CA ARG A 57 -97.76 25.85 1.71
C ARG A 57 -96.76 24.70 1.82
N GLY A 58 -96.32 24.40 3.05
CA GLY A 58 -95.76 23.10 3.42
C GLY A 58 -94.28 23.10 3.77
N ILE A 59 -93.98 23.32 5.06
CA ILE A 59 -92.67 23.14 5.68
C ILE A 59 -92.31 21.64 5.64
N GLY A 60 -91.27 21.29 4.89
CA GLY A 60 -90.55 20.01 4.96
C GLY A 60 -89.12 20.28 5.40
N PHE A 61 -88.74 19.80 6.58
CA PHE A 61 -87.38 19.88 7.11
C PHE A 61 -86.63 18.58 6.77
N PHE A 62 -85.59 18.74 5.94
CA PHE A 62 -84.34 17.98 5.87
C PHE A 62 -84.36 16.45 5.68
N LEU A 63 -84.32 16.05 4.40
CA LEU A 63 -83.59 14.85 3.96
C LEU A 63 -82.90 15.16 2.62
N GLY A 64 -81.59 14.92 2.53
CA GLY A 64 -80.88 14.75 1.25
C GLY A 64 -79.72 15.70 0.97
N ALA A 65 -78.49 15.26 1.29
CA ALA A 65 -77.29 15.49 0.48
C ALA A 65 -76.06 14.82 1.13
N VAL A 66 -75.98 13.49 1.08
CA VAL A 66 -74.70 12.77 1.13
C VAL A 66 -74.74 11.74 0.01
N LEU A 67 -74.20 12.11 -1.15
CA LEU A 67 -73.53 11.20 -2.08
C LEU A 67 -73.03 11.99 -3.30
N LEU A 68 -71.74 11.79 -3.56
CA LEU A 68 -71.09 11.83 -4.87
C LEU A 68 -70.93 13.20 -5.54
N ASN A 69 -69.74 13.78 -5.36
CA ASN A 69 -69.04 14.44 -6.45
C ASN A 69 -67.54 14.23 -6.32
N THR A 70 -67.10 13.04 -6.72
CA THR A 70 -65.78 12.84 -7.33
C THR A 70 -65.77 13.62 -8.65
N LEU A 71 -65.40 14.90 -8.59
CA LEU A 71 -64.96 15.63 -9.76
C LEU A 71 -63.45 15.43 -9.86
N VAL A 72 -63.07 14.38 -10.58
CA VAL A 72 -61.70 14.19 -11.04
C VAL A 72 -61.47 15.24 -12.14
N CYS A 73 -60.80 16.34 -11.78
CA CYS A 73 -60.03 17.09 -12.78
C CYS A 73 -58.77 16.28 -13.06
N VAL A 74 -58.73 15.57 -14.19
CA VAL A 74 -57.46 15.15 -14.79
C VAL A 74 -56.84 16.42 -15.38
N GLU A 75 -55.97 17.07 -14.62
CA GLU A 75 -55.11 18.13 -15.16
C GLU A 75 -54.01 17.50 -16.04
N PRO A 76 -53.61 18.15 -17.14
CA PRO A 76 -52.52 17.68 -17.98
C PRO A 76 -51.17 17.88 -17.27
N GLY A 77 -50.67 16.82 -16.64
CA GLY A 77 -49.25 16.40 -16.60
C GLY A 77 -48.13 17.44 -16.47
N GLY A 78 -48.30 18.52 -15.71
CA GLY A 78 -47.24 19.48 -15.42
C GLY A 78 -47.08 19.68 -13.92
N ALA A 79 -45.98 19.17 -13.35
CA ALA A 79 -45.61 19.46 -11.97
C ALA A 79 -45.50 20.98 -11.75
N GLN A 80 -46.39 21.55 -10.93
CA GLN A 80 -46.34 22.98 -10.59
C GLN A 80 -45.39 23.21 -9.41
N CYS A 81 -44.56 24.24 -9.50
CA CYS A 81 -43.75 24.70 -8.36
C CYS A 81 -44.65 25.44 -7.37
N GLY A 82 -44.64 25.04 -6.10
CA GLY A 82 -45.45 25.69 -5.05
C GLY A 82 -44.68 25.86 -3.74
N PRO A 83 -45.16 26.73 -2.83
CA PRO A 83 -44.67 26.74 -1.45
C PRO A 83 -44.96 25.37 -0.83
N GLY A 84 -43.94 24.73 -0.25
CA GLY A 84 -44.08 23.47 0.48
C GLY A 84 -45.02 23.59 1.70
N THR A 85 -45.30 22.45 2.35
CA THR A 85 -46.08 22.32 3.60
C THR A 85 -45.52 23.17 4.77
N PRO A 86 -46.13 23.20 5.98
CA PRO A 86 -45.82 24.18 7.03
C PRO A 86 -44.32 24.31 7.37
N GLY A 87 -43.74 25.44 6.98
CA GLY A 87 -42.34 25.84 7.15
C GLY A 87 -42.01 27.00 6.20
N SER A 88 -41.18 27.96 6.61
CA SER A 88 -40.76 29.06 5.73
C SER A 88 -39.67 28.61 4.74
N GLY A 89 -39.66 29.15 3.52
CA GLY A 89 -38.51 29.01 2.61
C GLY A 89 -38.46 27.76 1.72
N ASN A 90 -39.46 26.88 1.77
CA ASN A 90 -39.47 25.64 0.98
C ASN A 90 -39.85 25.84 -0.50
N THR A 91 -39.13 25.16 -1.40
CA THR A 91 -39.44 25.05 -2.84
C THR A 91 -39.77 23.60 -3.19
N ALA A 92 -40.97 23.31 -3.68
CA ALA A 92 -41.36 21.98 -4.12
C ALA A 92 -41.80 21.98 -5.59
N CYS A 93 -41.24 21.08 -6.41
CA CYS A 93 -41.60 20.86 -7.80
C CYS A 93 -41.64 19.37 -8.11
N GLY A 94 -42.83 18.82 -8.32
CA GLY A 94 -43.03 17.38 -8.57
C GLY A 94 -44.23 16.86 -7.81
N THR A 95 -44.89 15.83 -8.34
CA THR A 95 -45.95 15.14 -7.60
C THR A 95 -45.35 14.47 -6.36
N GLY A 96 -45.92 14.74 -5.19
CA GLY A 96 -45.45 14.17 -3.92
C GLY A 96 -44.22 14.86 -3.30
N ALA A 97 -43.66 15.88 -3.96
CA ALA A 97 -42.55 16.65 -3.38
C ALA A 97 -42.99 17.37 -2.10
N LEU A 98 -42.26 17.17 -0.99
CA LEU A 98 -42.57 17.70 0.35
C LEU A 98 -43.99 17.35 0.89
N ALA A 99 -44.64 16.30 0.40
CA ALA A 99 -46.05 16.02 0.72
C ALA A 99 -46.32 15.76 2.22
N ASN A 100 -45.34 15.23 2.96
CA ASN A 100 -45.39 14.94 4.39
C ASN A 100 -44.21 15.61 5.13
N ASN A 101 -43.94 16.87 4.81
CA ASN A 101 -43.01 17.70 5.59
C ASN A 101 -43.77 18.40 6.74
N THR A 102 -43.42 18.10 7.99
CA THR A 102 -44.15 18.60 9.18
C THR A 102 -43.56 19.85 9.82
N TRP A 103 -42.23 20.04 9.74
CA TRP A 103 -41.51 21.17 10.40
C TRP A 103 -40.24 21.64 9.68
N GLY A 104 -39.95 21.14 8.48
CA GLY A 104 -38.76 21.53 7.72
C GLY A 104 -38.88 22.89 7.06
N THR A 105 -37.83 23.70 7.18
CA THR A 105 -37.67 24.99 6.51
C THR A 105 -36.49 24.95 5.52
N ASP A 106 -36.55 25.83 4.53
CA ASP A 106 -35.48 26.08 3.54
C ASP A 106 -35.11 24.84 2.69
N ASP A 107 -36.06 23.93 2.49
CA ASP A 107 -35.88 22.74 1.67
C ASP A 107 -36.12 23.02 0.17
N SER A 108 -35.35 22.36 -0.70
CA SER A 108 -35.46 22.42 -2.15
C SER A 108 -35.71 21.03 -2.74
N ALA A 109 -36.96 20.73 -3.11
CA ALA A 109 -37.38 19.43 -3.62
C ALA A 109 -37.81 19.51 -5.10
N PHE A 110 -37.11 18.77 -5.97
CA PHE A 110 -37.36 18.70 -7.41
C PHE A 110 -37.42 17.24 -7.87
N GLY A 111 -38.61 16.70 -8.13
CA GLY A 111 -38.81 15.32 -8.55
C GLY A 111 -40.06 14.68 -7.96
N PHE A 112 -40.43 13.51 -8.48
CA PHE A 112 -41.49 12.69 -7.89
C PHE A 112 -41.08 12.21 -6.50
N ASP A 113 -41.91 12.44 -5.48
CA ASP A 113 -41.66 12.06 -4.08
C ASP A 113 -40.30 12.54 -3.51
N ALA A 114 -39.71 13.61 -4.07
CA ALA A 114 -38.51 14.23 -3.52
C ALA A 114 -38.81 14.85 -2.14
N LEU A 115 -38.04 14.49 -1.11
CA LEU A 115 -38.32 14.88 0.28
C LEU A 115 -39.77 14.57 0.73
N TYR A 116 -40.34 13.46 0.27
CA TYR A 116 -41.73 13.09 0.54
C TYR A 116 -42.09 13.15 2.04
N SER A 117 -41.25 12.56 2.90
CA SER A 117 -41.41 12.57 4.35
C SER A 117 -40.22 13.27 4.98
N ASN A 118 -40.39 14.54 5.37
CA ASN A 118 -39.38 15.33 6.08
C ASN A 118 -39.88 15.73 7.48
N THR A 119 -39.59 14.93 8.50
CA THR A 119 -40.15 15.15 9.85
C THR A 119 -39.18 15.90 10.75
N GLY A 120 -38.94 17.18 10.45
CA GLY A 120 -38.06 18.03 11.28
C GLY A 120 -38.32 17.89 12.78
N ASN A 121 -37.28 17.95 13.61
CA ASN A 121 -37.47 17.88 15.06
C ASN A 121 -38.06 19.21 15.57
N VAL A 122 -39.10 19.16 16.40
CA VAL A 122 -39.71 20.34 17.07
C VAL A 122 -38.69 21.19 17.85
N TYR A 123 -37.52 20.62 18.19
CA TYR A 123 -36.44 21.31 18.89
C TYR A 123 -35.35 21.91 17.98
N ASP A 124 -35.47 21.78 16.65
CA ASP A 124 -34.44 22.26 15.74
C ASP A 124 -34.60 23.75 15.42
N THR A 125 -33.68 24.57 15.91
CA THR A 125 -33.69 26.02 15.74
C THR A 125 -33.00 26.49 14.44
N GLU A 126 -32.44 25.58 13.64
CA GLU A 126 -31.53 25.92 12.53
C GLU A 126 -32.12 25.68 11.12
N GLY A 127 -33.30 25.10 10.99
CA GLY A 127 -33.94 24.81 9.70
C GLY A 127 -33.33 23.60 8.99
N ASN A 128 -34.13 22.89 8.20
CA ASN A 128 -33.74 21.60 7.61
C ASN A 128 -32.74 21.73 6.46
N SER A 129 -32.89 22.77 5.61
CA SER A 129 -31.95 23.13 4.53
C SER A 129 -31.54 21.97 3.60
N ASN A 130 -32.45 21.03 3.30
CA ASN A 130 -32.13 19.90 2.43
C ASN A 130 -32.39 20.22 0.96
N THR A 131 -31.51 19.77 0.07
CA THR A 131 -31.70 19.85 -1.39
C THR A 131 -31.88 18.45 -1.96
N ALA A 132 -33.01 18.17 -2.58
CA ALA A 132 -33.33 16.91 -3.23
C ALA A 132 -33.71 17.15 -4.70
N ILE A 133 -32.93 16.60 -5.62
CA ILE A 133 -33.13 16.70 -7.06
C ILE A 133 -33.09 15.29 -7.64
N GLY A 134 -34.25 14.76 -8.03
CA GLY A 134 -34.39 13.41 -8.57
C GLY A 134 -35.64 12.70 -8.07
N ASP A 135 -36.03 11.66 -8.79
CA ASP A 135 -37.08 10.74 -8.35
C ASP A 135 -36.72 10.12 -7.00
N THR A 136 -37.58 10.25 -6.00
CA THR A 136 -37.42 9.71 -4.63
C THR A 136 -36.13 10.14 -3.89
N ALA A 137 -35.47 11.21 -4.33
CA ALA A 137 -34.30 11.76 -3.64
C ALA A 137 -34.69 12.24 -2.22
N LEU A 138 -33.94 11.80 -1.19
CA LEU A 138 -34.22 12.10 0.23
C LEU A 138 -35.67 11.78 0.68
N ARG A 139 -36.30 10.77 0.10
CA ARG A 139 -37.72 10.46 0.35
C ARG A 139 -38.07 10.31 1.84
N ASP A 140 -37.27 9.53 2.58
CA ASP A 140 -37.55 9.15 3.97
C ASP A 140 -36.57 9.86 4.94
N ASN A 141 -36.51 11.20 4.88
CA ASN A 141 -35.66 12.02 5.75
C ASN A 141 -36.35 12.33 7.09
N THR A 142 -35.98 11.72 8.21
CA THR A 142 -36.67 12.03 9.48
C THR A 142 -36.16 13.32 10.11
N SER A 143 -34.95 13.36 10.68
CA SER A 143 -34.38 14.51 11.37
C SER A 143 -33.03 14.98 10.79
N GLY A 144 -32.69 14.54 9.58
CA GLY A 144 -31.43 14.91 8.93
C GLY A 144 -31.44 16.34 8.38
N LEU A 145 -30.35 17.07 8.62
CA LEU A 145 -30.20 18.47 8.21
C LEU A 145 -29.13 18.64 7.13
N ALA A 146 -29.28 19.68 6.31
CA ALA A 146 -28.28 20.15 5.35
C ALA A 146 -27.74 19.06 4.40
N ASN A 147 -28.60 18.14 3.98
CA ASN A 147 -28.25 17.10 3.01
C ASN A 147 -28.49 17.58 1.58
N THR A 148 -27.57 17.22 0.67
CA THR A 148 -27.73 17.46 -0.78
C THR A 148 -27.81 16.13 -1.50
N ALA A 149 -28.94 15.80 -2.10
CA ALA A 149 -29.17 14.62 -2.92
C ALA A 149 -29.49 15.04 -4.36
N SER A 150 -28.66 14.60 -5.32
CA SER A 150 -28.84 14.85 -6.74
C SER A 150 -28.72 13.53 -7.51
N GLY A 151 -29.86 12.93 -7.84
CA GLY A 151 -29.95 11.62 -8.49
C GLY A 151 -31.19 10.87 -8.03
N GLY A 152 -31.74 10.02 -8.90
CA GLY A 152 -32.88 9.16 -8.53
C GLY A 152 -32.49 8.19 -7.41
N GLY A 153 -33.28 8.15 -6.33
CA GLY A 153 -33.03 7.32 -5.15
C GLY A 153 -31.83 7.72 -4.29
N ALA A 154 -31.19 8.86 -4.55
CA ALA A 154 -30.09 9.33 -3.72
C ALA A 154 -30.57 9.65 -2.30
N LEU A 155 -29.87 9.14 -1.27
CA LEU A 155 -30.23 9.32 0.15
C LEU A 155 -31.67 8.92 0.53
N ILE A 156 -32.27 7.96 -0.18
CA ILE A 156 -33.71 7.63 -0.02
C ILE A 156 -34.13 7.29 1.41
N SER A 157 -33.26 6.65 2.22
CA SER A 157 -33.59 6.16 3.58
C SER A 157 -32.88 6.91 4.72
N ASN A 158 -32.47 8.16 4.50
CA ASN A 158 -31.74 8.99 5.48
C ASN A 158 -32.54 9.36 6.74
N THR A 159 -32.56 8.53 7.78
CA THR A 159 -33.37 8.84 8.96
C THR A 159 -32.86 10.07 9.74
N ALA A 160 -31.62 10.10 10.22
CA ALA A 160 -31.10 11.18 11.08
C ALA A 160 -29.75 11.77 10.62
N GLY A 161 -29.14 11.24 9.55
CA GLY A 161 -27.87 11.70 9.03
C GLY A 161 -27.90 13.15 8.57
N SER A 162 -26.90 13.94 8.94
CA SER A 162 -26.79 15.35 8.54
C SER A 162 -25.52 15.64 7.74
N TYR A 163 -25.53 16.70 6.95
CA TYR A 163 -24.39 17.16 6.16
C TYR A 163 -23.86 16.12 5.15
N ASN A 164 -24.75 15.32 4.55
CA ASN A 164 -24.38 14.37 3.51
C ASN A 164 -24.55 14.98 2.11
N ALA A 165 -23.62 14.70 1.20
CA ALA A 165 -23.67 15.10 -0.20
C ALA A 165 -23.68 13.85 -1.09
N ALA A 166 -24.81 13.56 -1.74
CA ALA A 166 -25.00 12.43 -2.65
C ALA A 166 -25.28 12.94 -4.08
N SER A 167 -24.44 12.56 -5.04
CA SER A 167 -24.60 12.90 -6.45
C SER A 167 -24.44 11.66 -7.32
N GLY A 168 -25.54 11.16 -7.87
CA GLY A 168 -25.59 9.92 -8.63
C GLY A 168 -26.85 9.13 -8.34
N PHE A 169 -27.25 8.26 -9.29
CA PHE A 169 -28.36 7.34 -9.07
C PHE A 169 -28.03 6.40 -7.90
N ALA A 170 -28.93 6.34 -6.92
CA ALA A 170 -28.82 5.51 -5.72
C ALA A 170 -27.54 5.72 -4.87
N ALA A 171 -26.88 6.88 -4.99
CA ALA A 171 -25.80 7.26 -4.09
C ALA A 171 -26.31 7.41 -2.65
N LEU A 172 -25.61 6.82 -1.67
CA LEU A 172 -25.99 6.87 -0.23
C LEU A 172 -27.41 6.36 0.10
N THR A 173 -27.98 5.48 -0.71
CA THR A 173 -29.38 4.98 -0.59
C THR A 173 -29.77 4.58 0.83
N PHE A 174 -28.96 3.76 1.52
CA PHE A 174 -29.31 3.16 2.81
C PHE A 174 -28.73 3.88 4.04
N ASN A 175 -28.24 5.12 3.89
CA ASN A 175 -27.76 5.91 5.03
C ASN A 175 -28.87 6.07 6.05
N THR A 176 -28.68 5.71 7.32
CA THR A 176 -29.69 5.91 8.36
C THR A 176 -29.28 7.07 9.26
N THR A 177 -28.16 6.94 9.99
CA THR A 177 -27.69 7.97 10.93
C THR A 177 -26.32 8.55 10.59
N GLY A 178 -25.67 8.07 9.53
CA GLY A 178 -24.36 8.54 9.10
C GLY A 178 -24.36 10.01 8.70
N SER A 179 -23.37 10.78 9.16
CA SER A 179 -23.23 12.22 8.89
C SER A 179 -21.89 12.53 8.21
N TYR A 180 -21.81 13.67 7.54
CA TYR A 180 -20.60 14.16 6.85
C TYR A 180 -20.07 13.22 5.74
N ASN A 181 -20.96 12.48 5.08
CA ASN A 181 -20.57 11.61 3.98
C ASN A 181 -20.69 12.31 2.61
N THR A 182 -19.73 12.09 1.72
CA THR A 182 -19.76 12.54 0.33
C THR A 182 -19.76 11.34 -0.60
N ALA A 183 -20.79 11.17 -1.42
CA ALA A 183 -20.90 10.11 -2.41
C ALA A 183 -21.15 10.70 -3.80
N SER A 184 -20.28 10.40 -4.76
CA SER A 184 -20.42 10.83 -6.15
C SER A 184 -20.23 9.65 -7.10
N GLY A 185 -21.28 9.23 -7.79
CA GLY A 185 -21.27 8.08 -8.68
C GLY A 185 -22.52 7.20 -8.53
N PHE A 186 -22.75 6.33 -9.51
CA PHE A 186 -23.81 5.31 -9.43
C PHE A 186 -23.50 4.31 -8.32
N ASP A 187 -24.46 4.13 -7.40
CA ASP A 187 -24.33 3.28 -6.20
C ASP A 187 -23.09 3.57 -5.33
N ALA A 188 -22.58 4.80 -5.36
CA ALA A 188 -21.50 5.21 -4.47
C ALA A 188 -22.01 5.24 -3.02
N LEU A 189 -21.28 4.59 -2.11
CA LEU A 189 -21.57 4.52 -0.68
C LEU A 189 -22.99 3.98 -0.36
N VAL A 190 -23.55 3.17 -1.26
CA VAL A 190 -24.97 2.76 -1.25
C VAL A 190 -25.37 2.06 0.05
N GLY A 191 -24.46 1.29 0.66
CA GLY A 191 -24.72 0.48 1.86
C GLY A 191 -24.35 1.14 3.19
N ASN A 192 -23.89 2.39 3.21
CA ASN A 192 -23.58 3.05 4.49
C ASN A 192 -24.84 3.15 5.35
N THR A 193 -24.80 2.74 6.62
CA THR A 193 -25.92 2.90 7.56
C THR A 193 -25.61 3.93 8.64
N THR A 194 -24.55 3.72 9.42
CA THR A 194 -24.17 4.62 10.54
C THR A 194 -22.77 5.21 10.43
N GLY A 195 -22.01 4.89 9.38
CA GLY A 195 -20.66 5.42 9.16
C GLY A 195 -20.65 6.92 8.89
N ASN A 196 -19.64 7.61 9.44
CA ASN A 196 -19.46 9.05 9.29
C ASN A 196 -18.18 9.38 8.52
N ASP A 197 -18.11 10.60 7.97
CA ASP A 197 -16.88 11.16 7.40
C ASP A 197 -16.28 10.31 6.25
N ASN A 198 -17.14 9.64 5.46
CA ASN A 198 -16.69 8.84 4.32
C ASN A 198 -16.82 9.63 3.01
N THR A 199 -15.81 9.54 2.14
CA THR A 199 -15.82 10.09 0.79
C THR A 199 -15.72 8.96 -0.22
N ALA A 200 -16.73 8.80 -1.07
CA ALA A 200 -16.79 7.80 -2.13
C ALA A 200 -17.03 8.46 -3.49
N THR A 201 -16.08 8.36 -4.41
CA THR A 201 -16.20 8.89 -5.77
C THR A 201 -15.92 7.81 -6.79
N GLY A 202 -16.94 7.42 -7.56
CA GLY A 202 -16.83 6.39 -8.59
C GLY A 202 -18.01 5.41 -8.57
N TYR A 203 -18.10 4.61 -9.63
CA TYR A 203 -19.08 3.53 -9.76
C TYR A 203 -18.86 2.46 -8.68
N TYR A 204 -19.85 2.23 -7.81
CA TYR A 204 -19.75 1.30 -6.67
C TYR A 204 -18.55 1.55 -5.73
N ALA A 205 -18.05 2.79 -5.62
CA ALA A 205 -17.09 3.12 -4.58
C ALA A 205 -17.76 2.95 -3.21
N MET A 206 -17.19 2.12 -2.33
CA MET A 206 -17.78 1.74 -1.03
C MET A 206 -19.23 1.22 -1.12
N GLY A 207 -19.54 0.47 -2.17
CA GLY A 207 -20.88 -0.05 -2.41
C GLY A 207 -21.24 -1.30 -1.60
N PHE A 208 -22.18 -2.09 -2.10
CA PHE A 208 -22.27 -3.51 -1.75
C PHE A 208 -21.38 -4.24 -2.74
N GLY A 209 -20.19 -4.67 -2.34
CA GLY A 209 -19.30 -5.41 -3.24
C GLY A 209 -19.83 -6.82 -3.56
N THR A 210 -19.05 -7.85 -3.28
CA THR A 210 -19.43 -9.24 -3.56
C THR A 210 -20.42 -9.83 -2.54
N THR A 211 -20.57 -9.20 -1.37
CA THR A 211 -21.48 -9.63 -0.31
C THR A 211 -22.66 -8.66 -0.20
N MET A 212 -23.76 -8.98 -0.90
CA MET A 212 -25.02 -8.23 -0.79
C MET A 212 -25.47 -8.13 0.68
N GLY A 213 -25.76 -6.91 1.17
CA GLY A 213 -26.20 -6.66 2.55
C GLY A 213 -25.08 -6.36 3.55
N SER A 214 -23.82 -6.48 3.15
CA SER A 214 -22.66 -5.98 3.91
C SER A 214 -22.32 -4.57 3.44
N GLY A 215 -23.10 -3.59 3.87
CA GLY A 215 -22.74 -2.18 3.70
C GLY A 215 -21.85 -1.69 4.86
N ILE A 216 -21.31 -0.47 4.76
CA ILE A 216 -20.59 0.14 5.88
C ILE A 216 -21.56 0.30 7.05
N THR A 217 -21.36 -0.49 8.09
CA THR A 217 -22.18 -0.40 9.30
C THR A 217 -21.64 0.70 10.20
N THR A 218 -20.35 0.65 10.55
CA THR A 218 -19.70 1.61 11.48
C THR A 218 -18.35 2.14 11.01
N GLY A 219 -17.91 1.83 9.79
CA GLY A 219 -16.66 2.34 9.23
C GLY A 219 -16.70 3.86 9.05
N ALA A 220 -15.64 4.55 9.45
CA ALA A 220 -15.56 6.01 9.40
C ALA A 220 -14.20 6.50 8.86
N TYR A 221 -14.16 7.73 8.36
CA TYR A 221 -12.96 8.37 7.84
C TYR A 221 -12.32 7.63 6.66
N ASN A 222 -13.13 7.02 5.80
CA ASN A 222 -12.63 6.34 4.61
C ASN A 222 -12.71 7.25 3.37
N THR A 223 -11.70 7.18 2.52
CA THR A 223 -11.67 7.85 1.21
C THR A 223 -11.53 6.80 0.11
N ALA A 224 -12.56 6.63 -0.72
CA ALA A 224 -12.58 5.73 -1.85
C ALA A 224 -12.76 6.52 -3.16
N THR A 225 -11.76 6.47 -4.03
CA THR A 225 -11.82 7.13 -5.35
C THR A 225 -11.49 6.12 -6.44
N GLY A 226 -12.46 5.81 -7.30
CA GLY A 226 -12.32 4.83 -8.38
C GLY A 226 -13.45 3.80 -8.36
N ALA A 227 -13.65 3.13 -9.50
CA ALA A 227 -14.65 2.08 -9.59
C ALA A 227 -14.33 0.94 -8.63
N TYR A 228 -15.30 0.55 -7.79
CA TYR A 228 -15.17 -0.53 -6.80
C TYR A 228 -14.08 -0.33 -5.73
N ALA A 229 -13.61 0.90 -5.49
CA ALA A 229 -12.69 1.17 -4.39
C ALA A 229 -13.40 0.91 -3.05
N LEU A 230 -12.79 0.12 -2.14
CA LEU A 230 -13.36 -0.28 -0.84
C LEU A 230 -14.78 -0.89 -0.89
N ALA A 231 -15.13 -1.58 -1.99
CA ALA A 231 -16.52 -2.02 -2.21
C ALA A 231 -17.08 -3.01 -1.18
N ASP A 232 -16.25 -3.81 -0.50
CA ASP A 232 -16.70 -4.75 0.54
C ASP A 232 -16.46 -4.24 1.97
N ASP A 233 -16.11 -2.96 2.17
CA ASP A 233 -15.80 -2.44 3.51
C ASP A 233 -17.04 -2.37 4.40
N THR A 234 -16.95 -2.99 5.58
CA THR A 234 -18.07 -3.11 6.52
C THR A 234 -17.85 -2.29 7.78
N THR A 235 -16.70 -2.49 8.45
CA THR A 235 -16.38 -1.81 9.72
C THR A 235 -14.97 -1.21 9.70
N GLY A 236 -14.26 -1.29 8.58
CA GLY A 236 -12.94 -0.68 8.44
C GLY A 236 -13.03 0.84 8.54
N SER A 237 -12.04 1.44 9.19
CA SER A 237 -11.95 2.89 9.35
C SER A 237 -10.57 3.40 8.95
N ASN A 238 -10.49 4.68 8.59
CA ASN A 238 -9.25 5.35 8.21
C ASN A 238 -8.54 4.70 7.01
N ASN A 239 -9.31 4.19 6.03
CA ASN A 239 -8.76 3.63 4.80
C ASN A 239 -8.77 4.67 3.67
N ILE A 240 -7.68 4.76 2.93
CA ILE A 240 -7.58 5.56 1.71
C ILE A 240 -7.37 4.60 0.55
N ALA A 241 -8.31 4.55 -0.40
CA ALA A 241 -8.26 3.69 -1.57
C ALA A 241 -8.51 4.51 -2.84
N THR A 242 -7.45 4.70 -3.62
CA THR A 242 -7.48 5.47 -4.87
C THR A 242 -7.05 4.58 -6.03
N GLY A 243 -7.98 4.25 -6.91
CA GLY A 243 -7.76 3.37 -8.06
C GLY A 243 -8.90 2.37 -8.26
N ALA A 244 -9.05 1.86 -9.48
CA ALA A 244 -10.07 0.85 -9.77
C ALA A 244 -9.78 -0.45 -9.01
N GLY A 245 -10.74 -0.88 -8.18
CA GLY A 245 -10.63 -2.06 -7.32
C GLY A 245 -9.56 -1.96 -6.22
N ALA A 246 -9.13 -0.74 -5.84
CA ALA A 246 -8.24 -0.55 -4.71
C ALA A 246 -8.93 -0.98 -3.41
N ALA A 247 -8.28 -1.85 -2.64
CA ALA A 247 -8.78 -2.45 -1.40
C ALA A 247 -10.21 -3.05 -1.51
N GLN A 248 -10.58 -3.57 -2.69
CA GLN A 248 -11.96 -3.97 -2.99
C GLN A 248 -12.55 -4.93 -1.95
N ASN A 249 -11.80 -5.97 -1.54
CA ASN A 249 -12.29 -7.00 -0.63
C ASN A 249 -11.97 -6.70 0.85
N ASN A 250 -11.58 -5.47 1.20
CA ASN A 250 -11.40 -5.09 2.60
C ASN A 250 -12.74 -5.09 3.31
N THR A 251 -12.86 -5.86 4.40
CA THR A 251 -14.11 -5.97 5.17
C THR A 251 -14.01 -5.27 6.51
N THR A 252 -12.93 -5.49 7.27
CA THR A 252 -12.76 -4.94 8.63
C THR A 252 -11.38 -4.33 8.88
N GLY A 253 -10.49 -4.35 7.88
CA GLY A 253 -9.15 -3.79 8.00
C GLY A 253 -9.19 -2.27 8.09
N SER A 254 -8.36 -1.70 8.95
CA SER A 254 -8.32 -0.26 9.22
C SER A 254 -6.93 0.33 8.98
N GLY A 255 -6.87 1.62 8.67
CA GLY A 255 -5.59 2.32 8.50
C GLY A 255 -4.80 1.88 7.27
N ASN A 256 -5.47 1.43 6.21
CA ASN A 256 -4.80 1.02 4.97
C ASN A 256 -4.72 2.18 3.97
N LEU A 257 -3.56 2.36 3.34
CA LEU A 257 -3.36 3.25 2.20
C LEU A 257 -3.15 2.40 0.94
N ALA A 258 -4.06 2.49 -0.02
CA ALA A 258 -4.10 1.72 -1.26
C ALA A 258 -4.17 2.67 -2.46
N GLU A 259 -3.05 2.90 -3.14
CA GLU A 259 -2.97 3.81 -4.28
C GLU A 259 -2.52 3.07 -5.54
N GLY A 260 -3.40 3.00 -6.55
CA GLY A 260 -3.21 2.27 -7.79
C GLY A 260 -4.28 1.22 -8.02
N GLY A 261 -4.44 0.78 -9.28
CA GLY A 261 -5.43 -0.25 -9.61
C GLY A 261 -5.11 -1.59 -8.93
N GLN A 262 -6.13 -2.22 -8.34
CA GLN A 262 -6.05 -3.52 -7.64
C GLN A 262 -5.00 -3.61 -6.53
N THR A 263 -4.63 -2.49 -5.89
CA THR A 263 -3.82 -2.52 -4.66
C THR A 263 -4.62 -3.12 -3.51
N LEU A 264 -3.98 -3.92 -2.65
CA LEU A 264 -4.64 -4.58 -1.50
C LEU A 264 -5.95 -5.33 -1.85
N TYR A 265 -6.11 -5.76 -3.10
CA TYR A 265 -7.36 -6.30 -3.63
C TYR A 265 -7.97 -7.41 -2.76
N SER A 266 -7.13 -8.32 -2.25
CA SER A 266 -7.56 -9.48 -1.46
C SER A 266 -7.51 -9.23 0.05
N ASN A 267 -7.11 -8.03 0.49
CA ASN A 267 -6.95 -7.74 1.90
C ASN A 267 -8.32 -7.72 2.56
N ARG A 268 -8.65 -8.72 3.39
CA ARG A 268 -9.97 -8.83 4.02
C ARG A 268 -10.04 -8.22 5.42
N VAL A 269 -8.99 -8.43 6.21
CA VAL A 269 -8.93 -8.04 7.64
C VAL A 269 -7.62 -7.35 8.02
N GLY A 270 -6.65 -7.30 7.11
CA GLY A 270 -5.33 -6.73 7.37
C GLY A 270 -5.42 -5.22 7.56
N SER A 271 -4.65 -4.72 8.52
CA SER A 271 -4.64 -3.31 8.92
C SER A 271 -3.24 -2.72 8.77
N SER A 272 -3.18 -1.39 8.71
CA SER A 272 -1.92 -0.63 8.69
C SER A 272 -1.00 -1.00 7.52
N ASN A 273 -1.57 -1.32 6.35
CA ASN A 273 -0.79 -1.56 5.13
C ASN A 273 -0.66 -0.29 4.29
N THR A 274 0.52 -0.08 3.71
CA THR A 274 0.77 0.97 2.72
C THR A 274 1.13 0.32 1.39
N ALA A 275 0.25 0.42 0.39
CA ALA A 275 0.41 -0.14 -0.94
C ALA A 275 0.32 0.95 -2.00
N LEU A 276 1.45 1.27 -2.64
CA LEU A 276 1.55 2.30 -3.67
C LEU A 276 2.02 1.66 -4.99
N GLY A 277 1.23 1.79 -6.05
CA GLY A 277 1.50 1.25 -7.38
C GLY A 277 0.58 0.08 -7.75
N GLY A 278 0.22 -0.01 -9.04
CA GLY A 278 -0.75 -1.01 -9.52
C GLY A 278 -0.40 -2.44 -9.10
N GLY A 279 -1.35 -3.10 -8.44
CA GLY A 279 -1.20 -4.46 -7.93
C GLY A 279 -0.30 -4.63 -6.70
N ALA A 280 0.15 -3.56 -6.05
CA ALA A 280 0.92 -3.67 -4.81
C ALA A 280 0.09 -4.40 -3.71
N LEU A 281 0.70 -5.36 -3.03
CA LEU A 281 0.10 -6.23 -2.01
C LEU A 281 -1.24 -6.88 -2.42
N LYS A 282 -1.48 -7.10 -3.72
CA LYS A 282 -2.77 -7.59 -4.23
C LYS A 282 -3.28 -8.85 -3.53
N ASN A 283 -2.39 -9.78 -3.20
CA ASN A 283 -2.73 -11.08 -2.62
C ASN A 283 -2.58 -11.11 -1.09
N SER A 284 -2.20 -9.98 -0.47
CA SER A 284 -1.96 -9.93 0.96
C SER A 284 -3.28 -9.87 1.72
N THR A 285 -3.38 -10.69 2.76
CA THR A 285 -4.45 -10.66 3.77
C THR A 285 -3.89 -10.31 5.16
N SER A 286 -2.64 -9.87 5.23
CA SER A 286 -1.89 -9.61 6.46
C SER A 286 -1.76 -8.11 6.76
N SER A 287 -1.08 -7.77 7.86
CA SER A 287 -1.00 -6.40 8.39
C SER A 287 0.42 -5.83 8.34
N ASN A 288 0.54 -4.51 8.51
CA ASN A 288 1.81 -3.79 8.67
C ASN A 288 2.80 -3.99 7.52
N ASN A 289 2.32 -4.16 6.28
CA ASN A 289 3.20 -4.27 5.12
C ASN A 289 3.29 -2.94 4.38
N ILE A 290 4.50 -2.61 3.93
CA ILE A 290 4.77 -1.45 3.08
C ILE A 290 5.22 -1.98 1.72
N ALA A 291 4.51 -1.64 0.66
CA ALA A 291 4.84 -2.01 -0.70
C ALA A 291 4.78 -0.79 -1.61
N VAL A 292 5.90 -0.49 -2.27
CA VAL A 292 6.02 0.67 -3.14
C VAL A 292 6.56 0.24 -4.51
N GLY A 293 5.75 0.42 -5.55
CA GLY A 293 6.05 0.08 -6.93
C GLY A 293 5.02 -0.86 -7.56
N PHE A 294 5.07 -0.98 -8.90
CA PHE A 294 4.22 -1.92 -9.63
C PHE A 294 4.43 -3.36 -9.14
N LYS A 295 3.34 -3.99 -8.68
CA LYS A 295 3.34 -5.35 -8.09
C LYS A 295 4.29 -5.52 -6.90
N ALA A 296 4.61 -4.45 -6.18
CA ALA A 296 5.42 -4.58 -4.97
C ALA A 296 4.69 -5.45 -3.93
N GLY A 297 5.39 -6.39 -3.30
CA GLY A 297 4.80 -7.33 -2.33
C GLY A 297 3.70 -8.23 -2.90
N TRP A 298 3.61 -8.41 -4.22
CA TRP A 298 2.58 -9.26 -4.86
C TRP A 298 2.52 -10.69 -4.32
N ASN A 299 3.67 -11.25 -3.94
CA ASN A 299 3.77 -12.62 -3.44
C ASN A 299 3.51 -12.72 -1.92
N ILE A 300 3.36 -11.59 -1.22
CA ILE A 300 2.99 -11.60 0.20
C ILE A 300 1.53 -12.04 0.33
N THR A 301 1.30 -13.06 1.14
CA THR A 301 -0.05 -13.61 1.38
C THR A 301 -0.46 -13.38 2.83
N THR A 302 0.03 -14.20 3.77
CA THR A 302 -0.49 -14.22 5.15
C THR A 302 0.45 -13.64 6.20
N ARG A 303 1.66 -13.26 5.81
CA ARG A 303 2.72 -12.82 6.74
C ARG A 303 2.86 -11.29 6.75
N SER A 304 3.16 -10.75 7.93
CA SER A 304 3.14 -9.31 8.23
C SER A 304 4.54 -8.70 8.35
N ASN A 305 4.57 -7.37 8.51
CA ASN A 305 5.76 -6.57 8.80
C ASN A 305 6.82 -6.59 7.68
N ASN A 306 6.38 -6.67 6.42
CA ASN A 306 7.28 -6.68 5.27
C ASN A 306 7.41 -5.29 4.65
N ILE A 307 8.60 -4.96 4.13
CA ILE A 307 8.85 -3.73 3.35
C ILE A 307 9.40 -4.15 1.99
N ASP A 308 8.60 -3.99 0.94
CA ASP A 308 8.91 -4.32 -0.44
C ASP A 308 8.95 -3.05 -1.30
N ILE A 309 10.13 -2.61 -1.71
CA ILE A 309 10.30 -1.45 -2.59
C ILE A 309 10.81 -1.92 -3.94
N GLY A 310 9.98 -1.86 -4.98
CA GLY A 310 10.31 -2.39 -6.30
C GLY A 310 10.60 -3.90 -6.32
N SER A 311 10.12 -4.62 -5.30
CA SER A 311 10.29 -6.06 -5.07
C SER A 311 8.92 -6.72 -5.06
N MET A 312 8.75 -7.86 -5.75
CA MET A 312 7.50 -8.64 -5.65
C MET A 312 7.31 -9.33 -4.30
N GLY A 313 8.32 -9.32 -3.43
CA GLY A 313 8.34 -10.10 -2.19
C GLY A 313 8.45 -11.60 -2.45
N ALA A 314 8.54 -12.38 -1.39
CA ALA A 314 8.39 -13.83 -1.40
C ALA A 314 7.28 -14.26 -0.44
N ALA A 315 6.54 -15.31 -0.78
CA ALA A 315 5.43 -15.81 0.06
C ALA A 315 5.87 -16.21 1.49
N SER A 316 7.15 -16.53 1.67
CA SER A 316 7.77 -16.85 2.96
C SER A 316 8.12 -15.63 3.82
N ASP A 317 8.13 -14.43 3.26
CA ASP A 317 8.64 -13.24 3.92
C ASP A 317 7.77 -12.86 5.13
N ALA A 318 8.41 -12.70 6.28
CA ALA A 318 7.86 -12.12 7.50
C ALA A 318 8.93 -11.26 8.14
N ASN A 319 8.60 -10.04 8.58
CA ASN A 319 9.57 -9.12 9.16
C ASN A 319 10.77 -8.87 8.22
N THR A 320 10.53 -8.84 6.91
CA THR A 320 11.58 -8.85 5.88
C THR A 320 11.56 -7.55 5.07
N VAL A 321 12.74 -7.00 4.79
CA VAL A 321 12.92 -5.86 3.90
C VAL A 321 13.54 -6.34 2.59
N ARG A 322 12.92 -5.99 1.47
CA ARG A 322 13.47 -6.18 0.12
C ARG A 322 13.41 -4.89 -0.67
N ILE A 323 14.54 -4.54 -1.28
CA ILE A 323 14.68 -3.36 -2.12
C ILE A 323 15.22 -3.82 -3.47
N GLY A 324 14.41 -3.61 -4.51
CA GLY A 324 14.69 -4.05 -5.88
C GLY A 324 14.35 -5.53 -6.15
N ALA A 325 14.62 -5.94 -7.39
CA ALA A 325 14.41 -7.27 -7.91
C ALA A 325 15.75 -7.99 -8.15
N GLN A 326 15.91 -9.18 -7.56
CA GLN A 326 17.11 -9.98 -7.74
C GLN A 326 17.41 -10.24 -9.23
N GLY A 327 18.63 -9.94 -9.65
CA GLY A 327 19.09 -10.11 -11.04
C GLY A 327 18.85 -8.90 -11.96
N MET A 328 18.08 -7.88 -11.54
CA MET A 328 17.93 -6.64 -12.30
C MET A 328 18.81 -5.52 -11.76
N GLN A 329 18.81 -5.30 -10.44
CA GLN A 329 19.68 -4.30 -9.81
C GLN A 329 21.10 -4.86 -9.69
N THR A 330 22.07 -4.20 -10.34
CA THR A 330 23.49 -4.59 -10.33
C THR A 330 24.35 -3.73 -9.41
N ALA A 331 23.81 -2.65 -8.85
CA ALA A 331 24.50 -1.76 -7.91
C ALA A 331 23.54 -1.20 -6.85
N THR A 332 24.04 -1.02 -5.62
CA THR A 332 23.30 -0.44 -4.49
C THR A 332 24.13 0.67 -3.85
N PHE A 333 23.57 1.88 -3.80
CA PHE A 333 24.21 3.05 -3.17
C PHE A 333 23.42 3.45 -1.92
N ILE A 334 24.09 3.42 -0.76
CA ILE A 334 23.50 3.84 0.53
C ILE A 334 24.31 5.03 1.06
N ALA A 335 23.66 6.18 1.17
CA ALA A 335 24.28 7.38 1.73
C ALA A 335 24.68 7.16 3.20
N GLY A 336 25.77 7.79 3.64
CA GLY A 336 26.24 7.71 5.03
C GLY A 336 27.00 6.42 5.39
N VAL A 337 27.34 5.57 4.42
CA VAL A 337 28.19 4.38 4.64
C VAL A 337 29.66 4.67 4.32
N SER A 338 29.95 5.24 3.14
CA SER A 338 31.32 5.50 2.70
C SER A 338 31.94 6.67 3.46
N GLY A 339 33.17 6.48 3.96
CA GLY A 339 33.93 7.52 4.65
C GLY A 339 33.57 7.75 6.12
N ILE A 340 32.66 6.93 6.68
CA ILE A 340 32.29 6.98 8.10
C ILE A 340 33.11 5.95 8.89
N LEU A 341 33.85 6.41 9.90
CA LEU A 341 34.58 5.54 10.81
C LEU A 341 33.63 4.97 11.86
N SER A 342 33.20 3.71 11.70
CA SER A 342 32.49 2.95 12.74
C SER A 342 33.50 2.32 13.71
N GLY A 343 34.10 3.15 14.57
CA GLY A 343 35.04 2.70 15.61
C GLY A 343 34.35 2.53 16.95
N GLY A 344 34.12 1.30 17.38
CA GLY A 344 33.62 0.94 18.71
C GLY A 344 33.85 -0.54 18.96
N SER A 345 33.99 -0.96 20.22
CA SER A 345 34.28 -2.36 20.60
C SER A 345 33.23 -3.38 20.15
N GLU A 346 32.10 -2.93 19.61
CA GLU A 346 30.98 -3.75 19.16
C GLU A 346 30.82 -3.81 17.63
N ALA A 347 31.70 -3.15 16.85
CA ALA A 347 31.65 -3.22 15.39
C ALA A 347 31.93 -4.65 14.89
N THR A 348 31.08 -5.15 13.99
CA THR A 348 31.19 -6.49 13.39
C THR A 348 31.11 -6.41 11.87
N GLU A 349 31.88 -7.25 11.19
CA GLU A 349 31.85 -7.38 9.72
C GLU A 349 30.53 -8.00 9.24
N LEU A 350 29.95 -7.42 8.19
CA LEU A 350 28.72 -7.93 7.58
C LEU A 350 29.05 -9.00 6.53
N ALA A 351 28.28 -10.09 6.55
CA ALA A 351 28.31 -11.15 5.55
C ALA A 351 27.02 -11.17 4.74
N VAL A 352 27.10 -11.66 3.49
CA VAL A 352 25.95 -11.82 2.60
C VAL A 352 25.75 -13.30 2.27
N ASN A 353 24.55 -13.82 2.55
CA ASN A 353 24.13 -15.13 2.06
C ASN A 353 23.83 -15.03 0.56
N ARG A 354 24.67 -15.62 -0.28
CA ARG A 354 24.54 -15.53 -1.75
C ARG A 354 23.28 -16.19 -2.31
N THR A 355 22.70 -17.17 -1.61
CA THR A 355 21.49 -17.86 -2.08
C THR A 355 20.25 -17.00 -1.83
N THR A 356 20.16 -16.38 -0.66
CA THR A 356 18.96 -15.63 -0.25
C THR A 356 19.08 -14.12 -0.43
N GLY A 357 20.31 -13.60 -0.63
CA GLY A 357 20.61 -12.17 -0.64
C GLY A 357 20.64 -11.54 0.76
N GLN A 358 20.48 -12.32 1.82
CA GLN A 358 20.40 -11.80 3.19
C GLN A 358 21.74 -11.25 3.67
N VAL A 359 21.75 -10.03 4.18
CA VAL A 359 22.89 -9.44 4.90
C VAL A 359 22.76 -9.77 6.39
N GLY A 360 23.85 -10.17 7.04
CA GLY A 360 23.88 -10.53 8.46
C GLY A 360 25.30 -10.64 9.01
N VAL A 361 25.45 -11.33 10.14
CA VAL A 361 26.75 -11.61 10.77
C VAL A 361 26.99 -13.12 10.83
N ILE A 362 28.26 -13.55 10.82
CA ILE A 362 28.63 -14.96 10.92
C ILE A 362 28.85 -15.30 12.41
N PRO A 363 27.95 -16.06 13.06
CA PRO A 363 28.14 -16.41 14.47
C PRO A 363 29.25 -17.46 14.65
N SER A 364 30.04 -17.33 15.72
CA SER A 364 31.14 -18.27 16.02
C SER A 364 31.07 -18.88 17.44
N SER A 365 30.05 -18.54 18.24
CA SER A 365 29.86 -19.11 19.57
C SER A 365 29.58 -20.62 19.51
N ALA A 366 30.06 -21.37 20.51
CA ALA A 366 29.78 -22.80 20.65
C ALA A 366 28.27 -23.13 20.62
N ARG A 367 27.41 -22.20 21.04
CA ARG A 367 25.93 -22.34 20.98
C ARG A 367 25.38 -22.58 19.58
N PHE A 368 26.09 -22.14 18.55
CA PHE A 368 25.69 -22.25 17.14
C PHE A 368 26.47 -23.35 16.39
N LYS A 369 27.30 -24.12 17.09
CA LYS A 369 28.18 -25.16 16.53
C LYS A 369 27.83 -26.52 17.13
N ARG A 370 28.10 -27.58 16.39
CA ARG A 370 28.01 -28.98 16.81
C ARG A 370 29.24 -29.74 16.30
N ASP A 371 29.47 -30.94 16.80
CA ASP A 371 30.56 -31.84 16.35
C ASP A 371 31.96 -31.17 16.38
N ILE A 372 32.27 -30.51 17.51
CA ILE A 372 33.50 -29.72 17.68
C ILE A 372 34.64 -30.66 18.09
N HIS A 373 35.66 -30.78 17.22
CA HIS A 373 36.84 -31.63 17.42
C HIS A 373 38.13 -30.90 17.01
N ASP A 374 39.27 -31.36 17.53
CA ASP A 374 40.58 -30.85 17.11
C ASP A 374 40.82 -31.10 15.62
N MET A 375 41.44 -30.13 14.93
CA MET A 375 41.63 -30.18 13.47
C MET A 375 42.57 -31.30 12.99
N GLY A 376 43.40 -31.86 13.88
CA GLY A 376 44.31 -32.97 13.54
C GLY A 376 45.08 -32.71 12.24
N GLY A 377 45.02 -33.65 11.29
CA GLY A 377 45.67 -33.55 9.98
C GLY A 377 44.95 -32.68 8.93
N ALA A 378 43.78 -32.11 9.22
CA ALA A 378 42.94 -31.44 8.22
C ALA A 378 43.63 -30.26 7.51
N SER A 379 44.54 -29.56 8.20
CA SER A 379 45.28 -28.41 7.65
C SER A 379 46.59 -28.77 6.94
N ALA A 380 46.96 -30.06 6.86
CA ALA A 380 48.27 -30.48 6.31
C ALA A 380 48.48 -30.11 4.83
N GLY A 381 47.39 -29.91 4.07
CA GLY A 381 47.44 -29.48 2.68
C GLY A 381 47.81 -27.99 2.49
N LEU A 382 47.80 -27.18 3.55
CA LEU A 382 47.99 -25.73 3.46
C LEU A 382 49.34 -25.36 2.84
N MET A 383 50.39 -26.13 3.14
CA MET A 383 51.74 -25.90 2.61
C MET A 383 51.87 -26.19 1.10
N ARG A 384 50.84 -26.77 0.47
CA ARG A 384 50.80 -26.97 -0.99
C ARG A 384 50.20 -25.77 -1.72
N LEU A 385 49.58 -24.83 -1.01
CA LEU A 385 49.02 -23.63 -1.61
C LEU A 385 50.13 -22.63 -1.93
N ARG A 386 49.99 -21.93 -3.06
CA ARG A 386 50.95 -20.93 -3.53
C ARG A 386 50.40 -19.51 -3.31
N PRO A 387 50.98 -18.71 -2.40
CA PRO A 387 50.70 -17.29 -2.29
C PRO A 387 51.11 -16.56 -3.58
N VAL A 388 50.28 -15.62 -4.03
CA VAL A 388 50.54 -14.81 -5.21
C VAL A 388 50.28 -13.33 -4.92
N SER A 389 50.95 -12.45 -5.67
CA SER A 389 50.55 -11.06 -5.81
C SER A 389 49.85 -10.87 -7.15
N PHE A 390 48.82 -10.01 -7.19
CA PHE A 390 48.00 -9.81 -8.38
C PHE A 390 47.40 -8.41 -8.42
N ARG A 391 46.86 -8.04 -9.58
CA ARG A 391 46.04 -6.83 -9.79
C ARG A 391 44.75 -7.27 -10.47
N TYR A 392 43.61 -6.72 -10.07
CA TYR A 392 42.34 -7.02 -10.74
C TYR A 392 42.33 -6.41 -12.14
N LYS A 393 41.74 -7.12 -13.10
CA LYS A 393 41.65 -6.67 -14.50
C LYS A 393 40.79 -5.41 -14.64
N ASP A 394 39.69 -5.35 -13.88
CA ASP A 394 38.69 -4.27 -13.94
C ASP A 394 38.85 -3.25 -12.80
N ASP A 395 40.01 -3.19 -12.15
CA ASP A 395 40.32 -2.16 -11.16
C ASP A 395 41.06 -0.99 -11.83
N PRO A 396 40.39 0.16 -12.05
CA PRO A 396 41.02 1.31 -12.69
C PRO A 396 42.14 1.94 -11.84
N SER A 397 42.16 1.67 -10.52
CA SER A 397 43.28 2.10 -9.66
C SER A 397 44.52 1.22 -9.83
N GLY A 398 44.34 0.01 -10.38
CA GLY A 398 45.40 -0.97 -10.58
C GLY A 398 46.09 -1.37 -9.29
N THR A 399 45.40 -1.41 -8.15
CA THR A 399 46.05 -1.62 -6.85
C THR A 399 46.65 -3.03 -6.74
N LEU A 400 47.90 -3.12 -6.27
CA LEU A 400 48.56 -4.41 -6.04
C LEU A 400 47.97 -5.09 -4.80
N GLN A 401 47.55 -6.33 -4.95
CA GLN A 401 46.99 -7.16 -3.88
C GLN A 401 47.74 -8.48 -3.72
N TYR A 402 47.46 -9.17 -2.62
CA TYR A 402 48.09 -10.45 -2.25
C TYR A 402 47.00 -11.45 -1.87
N GLY A 403 47.19 -12.72 -2.24
CA GLY A 403 46.20 -13.76 -1.93
C GLY A 403 46.53 -15.10 -2.57
N LEU A 404 45.47 -15.86 -2.88
CA LEU A 404 45.51 -17.18 -3.47
C LEU A 404 44.66 -17.23 -4.74
N ILE A 405 45.02 -18.11 -5.67
CA ILE A 405 44.21 -18.40 -6.85
C ILE A 405 43.16 -19.45 -6.47
N ALA A 406 41.88 -19.13 -6.62
CA ALA A 406 40.80 -19.97 -6.14
C ALA A 406 40.78 -21.36 -6.79
N GLU A 407 41.13 -21.47 -8.07
CA GLU A 407 41.25 -22.75 -8.78
C GLU A 407 42.39 -23.62 -8.24
N GLU A 408 43.50 -23.01 -7.80
CA GLU A 408 44.60 -23.74 -7.15
C GLU A 408 44.16 -24.24 -5.77
N VAL A 409 43.42 -23.41 -5.01
CA VAL A 409 42.83 -23.82 -3.73
C VAL A 409 41.84 -24.97 -3.92
N ALA A 410 40.97 -24.91 -4.92
CA ALA A 410 39.95 -25.94 -5.19
C ALA A 410 40.56 -27.34 -5.45
N ARG A 411 41.81 -27.42 -5.94
CA ARG A 411 42.51 -28.70 -6.15
C ARG A 411 43.00 -29.33 -4.84
N VAL A 412 43.25 -28.50 -3.83
CA VAL A 412 43.80 -28.93 -2.53
C VAL A 412 42.69 -29.06 -1.48
N TYR A 413 41.78 -28.08 -1.44
CA TYR A 413 40.63 -27.98 -0.55
C TYR A 413 39.38 -27.56 -1.35
N PRO A 414 38.67 -28.51 -1.97
CA PRO A 414 37.48 -28.23 -2.78
C PRO A 414 36.34 -27.51 -2.03
N GLU A 415 36.27 -27.69 -0.71
CA GLU A 415 35.29 -27.08 0.19
C GLU A 415 35.60 -25.61 0.54
N MET A 416 36.86 -25.20 0.38
CA MET A 416 37.35 -23.87 0.75
C MET A 416 37.13 -22.81 -0.33
N VAL A 417 36.44 -23.17 -1.41
CA VAL A 417 36.12 -22.25 -2.50
C VAL A 417 34.63 -22.01 -2.61
N ILE A 418 34.31 -20.81 -3.08
CA ILE A 418 32.96 -20.39 -3.41
C ILE A 418 32.82 -20.53 -4.93
N ARG A 419 31.73 -21.18 -5.35
CA ARG A 419 31.37 -21.31 -6.75
C ARG A 419 30.27 -20.33 -7.13
N GLY A 420 30.36 -19.81 -8.34
CA GLY A 420 29.33 -18.97 -8.96
C GLY A 420 28.06 -19.74 -9.27
N THR A 421 27.03 -19.02 -9.72
CA THR A 421 25.77 -19.62 -10.17
C THR A 421 25.93 -20.49 -11.42
N ASP A 422 27.00 -20.29 -12.18
CA ASP A 422 27.41 -21.10 -13.33
C ASP A 422 28.24 -22.35 -12.94
N GLY A 423 28.47 -22.57 -11.64
CA GLY A 423 29.24 -23.68 -11.09
C GLY A 423 30.77 -23.51 -11.13
N LYS A 424 31.28 -22.43 -11.71
CA LYS A 424 32.73 -22.16 -11.75
C LYS A 424 33.23 -21.65 -10.42
N VAL A 425 34.51 -21.88 -10.14
CA VAL A 425 35.17 -21.38 -8.94
C VAL A 425 35.35 -19.86 -9.08
N GLU A 426 34.93 -19.10 -8.07
CA GLU A 426 34.98 -17.62 -8.10
C GLU A 426 35.84 -17.02 -6.99
N SER A 427 35.80 -17.61 -5.79
CA SER A 427 36.42 -16.98 -4.61
C SER A 427 36.88 -18.02 -3.59
N VAL A 428 37.70 -17.58 -2.65
CA VAL A 428 38.25 -18.39 -1.56
C VAL A 428 37.61 -17.95 -0.24
N ARG A 429 37.32 -18.92 0.62
CA ARG A 429 36.85 -18.67 2.00
C ARG A 429 38.01 -18.25 2.89
N TYR A 430 38.52 -17.03 2.69
CA TYR A 430 39.72 -16.53 3.37
C TYR A 430 39.61 -16.53 4.90
N LEU A 431 38.43 -16.19 5.45
CA LEU A 431 38.20 -16.24 6.90
C LEU A 431 38.40 -17.66 7.46
N GLU A 432 37.99 -18.69 6.73
CA GLU A 432 38.11 -20.09 7.16
C GLU A 432 39.57 -20.58 7.10
N LEU A 433 40.39 -20.02 6.19
CA LEU A 433 41.82 -20.34 6.10
C LEU A 433 42.60 -19.93 7.36
N THR A 434 42.13 -18.90 8.08
CA THR A 434 42.82 -18.41 9.29
C THR A 434 42.90 -19.48 10.39
N GLY A 435 41.84 -20.29 10.55
CA GLY A 435 41.83 -21.40 11.50
C GLY A 435 42.80 -22.53 11.11
N LEU A 436 42.87 -22.86 9.82
CA LEU A 436 43.82 -23.85 9.30
C LEU A 436 45.27 -23.38 9.45
N LEU A 437 45.53 -22.10 9.19
CA LEU A 437 46.85 -21.49 9.37
C LEU A 437 47.28 -21.53 10.84
N LEU A 438 46.36 -21.22 11.75
CA LEU A 438 46.63 -21.29 13.20
C LEU A 438 47.03 -22.71 13.62
N ASN A 439 46.32 -23.74 13.14
CA ASN A 439 46.64 -25.13 13.46
C ASN A 439 48.03 -25.55 12.96
N GLU A 440 48.42 -25.20 11.73
CA GLU A 440 49.76 -25.50 11.22
C GLU A 440 50.85 -24.72 11.95
N LEU A 441 50.58 -23.45 12.31
CA LEU A 441 51.51 -22.65 13.10
C LEU A 441 51.75 -23.27 14.49
N GLN A 442 50.69 -23.74 15.15
CA GLN A 442 50.80 -24.43 16.44
C GLN A 442 51.65 -25.71 16.31
N LYS A 443 51.43 -26.51 15.27
CA LYS A 443 52.26 -27.71 15.01
C LYS A 443 53.72 -27.37 14.73
N GLN A 444 53.98 -26.32 13.95
CA GLN A 444 55.34 -25.84 13.71
C GLN A 444 56.01 -25.42 15.01
N ALA A 445 55.32 -24.67 15.87
CA ALA A 445 55.84 -24.27 17.18
C ALA A 445 56.22 -25.49 18.03
N THR A 446 55.39 -26.55 18.04
CA THR A 446 55.72 -27.81 18.74
C THR A 446 56.96 -28.48 18.17
N LYS A 447 57.09 -28.56 16.84
CA LYS A 447 58.27 -29.15 16.18
C LYS A 447 59.54 -28.37 16.49
N VAL A 448 59.50 -27.04 16.42
CA VAL A 448 60.64 -26.18 16.74
C VAL A 448 61.06 -26.37 18.20
N ALA A 449 60.11 -26.45 19.13
CA ALA A 449 60.43 -26.71 20.54
C ALA A 449 61.08 -28.09 20.76
N ALA A 450 60.61 -29.13 20.05
CA ALA A 450 61.22 -30.46 20.12
C ALA A 450 62.64 -30.47 19.55
N GLN A 451 62.85 -29.83 18.38
CA GLN A 451 64.17 -29.68 17.78
C GLN A 451 65.13 -28.90 18.69
N GLN A 452 64.65 -27.86 19.38
CA GLN A 452 65.47 -27.09 20.31
C GLN A 452 65.95 -27.95 21.49
N ARG A 453 65.07 -28.82 22.04
CA ARG A 453 65.48 -29.77 23.09
C ARG A 453 66.54 -30.75 22.61
N GLU A 454 66.37 -31.28 21.39
CA GLU A 454 67.36 -32.18 20.79
C GLU A 454 68.71 -31.47 20.59
N ILE A 455 68.71 -30.21 20.12
CA ILE A 455 69.91 -29.38 20.00
C ILE A 455 70.57 -29.19 21.37
N ASP A 456 69.81 -28.95 22.43
CA ASP A 456 70.34 -28.76 23.78
C ASP A 456 70.94 -30.05 24.35
N GLU A 457 70.30 -31.20 24.11
CA GLU A 457 70.83 -32.53 24.46
C GLU A 457 72.12 -32.85 23.68
N LEU A 458 72.18 -32.54 22.39
CA LEU A 458 73.38 -32.71 21.58
C LEU A 458 74.52 -31.84 22.09
N LYS A 459 74.26 -30.57 22.44
CA LYS A 459 75.26 -29.69 23.06
C LYS A 459 75.81 -30.25 24.38
N GLN A 460 74.96 -30.87 25.21
CA GLN A 460 75.42 -31.52 26.45
C GLN A 460 76.30 -32.75 26.18
N LYS A 461 75.97 -33.54 25.15
CA LYS A 461 76.79 -34.68 24.72
C LYS A 461 78.16 -34.22 24.19
N ASP A 462 78.19 -33.19 23.35
CA ASP A 462 79.44 -32.62 22.83
C ASP A 462 80.33 -32.08 23.96
N ALA A 463 79.74 -31.39 24.95
CA ALA A 463 80.49 -30.96 26.14
C ALA A 463 81.09 -32.15 26.92
N SER A 464 80.37 -33.26 27.00
CA SER A 464 80.84 -34.49 27.66
C SER A 464 81.97 -35.17 26.87
N ILE A 465 81.87 -35.21 25.54
CA ILE A 465 82.91 -35.77 24.66
C ILE A 465 84.19 -34.92 24.74
N ASN A 466 84.06 -33.59 24.73
CA ASN A 466 85.22 -32.70 24.87
C ASN A 466 85.92 -32.93 26.22
N ALA A 467 85.16 -33.03 27.32
CA ALA A 467 85.72 -33.33 28.63
C ALA A 467 86.41 -34.70 28.69
N LEU A 468 85.87 -35.72 28.01
CA LEU A 468 86.52 -37.03 27.89
C LEU A 468 87.80 -36.97 27.05
N SER A 469 87.79 -36.21 25.96
CA SER A 469 88.96 -36.02 25.08
C SER A 469 90.10 -35.31 25.82
N GLU A 470 89.79 -34.29 26.63
CA GLU A 470 90.77 -33.65 27.50
C GLU A 470 91.34 -34.63 28.53
N ARG A 471 90.50 -35.45 29.17
CA ARG A 471 90.98 -36.50 30.09
C ARG A 471 91.88 -37.52 29.39
N LEU A 472 91.52 -37.92 28.17
CA LEU A 472 92.31 -38.86 27.38
C LEU A 472 93.68 -38.25 27.04
N ALA A 473 93.72 -36.98 26.64
CA ALA A 473 94.97 -36.26 26.38
C ALA A 473 95.88 -36.20 27.62
N VAL A 474 95.31 -35.96 28.80
CA VAL A 474 96.04 -36.01 30.08
C VAL A 474 96.60 -37.41 30.33
N LEU A 475 95.80 -38.46 30.13
CA LEU A 475 96.24 -39.85 30.29
C LEU A 475 97.34 -40.24 29.29
N GLU A 476 97.22 -39.82 28.03
CA GLU A 476 98.25 -40.04 27.01
C GLU A 476 99.57 -39.33 27.36
N GLN A 477 99.49 -38.11 27.90
CA GLN A 477 100.66 -37.38 28.38
C GLN A 477 101.31 -38.10 29.57
N GLN A 478 100.51 -38.60 30.52
CA GLN A 478 101.00 -39.41 31.64
C GLN A 478 101.69 -40.70 31.16
N ALA A 479 101.10 -41.40 30.19
CA ALA A 479 101.69 -42.61 29.60
C ALA A 479 103.01 -42.33 28.87
N ARG A 480 103.14 -41.20 28.16
CA ARG A 480 104.41 -40.77 27.54
C ARG A 480 105.49 -40.42 28.55
N THR A 481 105.12 -39.87 29.71
CA THR A 481 106.08 -39.64 30.81
C THR A 481 106.43 -40.90 31.59
N ALA A 482 105.62 -41.97 31.46
CA ALA A 482 105.79 -43.25 32.13
C ALA A 482 106.56 -44.29 31.28
N ILE A 483 107.37 -43.86 30.29
CA ILE A 483 108.39 -44.74 29.70
C ILE A 483 109.29 -45.22 30.86
N PRO A 484 109.40 -46.53 31.12
CA PRO A 484 110.06 -47.03 32.31
C PRO A 484 111.52 -46.59 32.37
N GLN A 485 111.95 -46.09 33.53
CA GLN A 485 113.36 -45.89 33.88
C GLN A 485 114.22 -47.18 33.77
N GLY A 486 113.65 -48.32 33.36
CA GLY A 486 114.33 -49.59 33.11
C GLY A 486 115.13 -49.70 31.80
N LEU A 487 115.07 -48.72 30.88
CA LEU A 487 115.82 -48.77 29.60
C LEU A 487 116.99 -47.77 29.49
N ARG A 488 117.53 -47.30 30.63
CA ARG A 488 118.75 -46.48 30.70
C ARG A 488 120.02 -47.23 31.13
N LEU A 489 119.99 -48.57 31.17
CA LEU A 489 121.10 -49.40 31.68
C LEU A 489 121.84 -50.25 30.62
N LEU A 490 121.65 -50.01 29.32
CA LEU A 490 122.36 -50.75 28.24
C LEU A 490 122.97 -49.86 27.13
N ALA A 491 123.25 -48.59 27.41
CA ALA A 491 123.96 -47.71 26.47
C ALA A 491 125.12 -46.94 27.14
N SER A 492 126.02 -47.66 27.82
CA SER A 492 127.44 -47.28 27.95
C SER A 492 128.23 -48.45 28.58
N LYS A 493 128.54 -49.45 27.75
CA LYS A 493 129.79 -50.21 27.87
C LYS A 493 130.70 -49.77 26.74
#